data_AF-A0A817KAB8-F1
#
_entry.id   AF-A0A817KAB8-F1
#
_cell.length_a   1.000
_cell.length_b   1.000
_cell.length_c   1.000
_cell.angle_alpha   90.00
_cell.angle_beta   90.00
_cell.angle_gamma   90.00
#
_symmetry.space_group_name_H-M   'P 1'
#
loop_
_entity.id
_entity.type
_entity.pdbx_description
1 polymer ?
#
loop_
_entity_poly.entity_id
_entity_poly.type
_entity_poly.pdbx_seq_one_letter_code
_entity_poly.pdbx_strand_id
1 'polypeptide(L)'
;MDTFYQGSQFARDWLLAFTRGKLNVKFDTVFSAVIRRLKLVGHDEQERTVNDIVSELYPIKEQTSQKKKLEKMTKLQDCCAKLYTKPCFLHSVANGALRSNDRAKLDALGPFCYLVYNYIGRHNNQSISFRRRLLQLIRVRDTQPMILYRGDYVCSETLEEYKQAAGREDKYFRWRPFVSSSLDRDVARNFGHNVLYIIELQQYLSSNQFTYLSNNSYIESKEEILLKPGTRFQVIKVESDCRLKRELVYIKIIPSFVSNLR
;
A
#
# COMPACT_ATOMS: atom_id res chain seq x y z
N MET A 1 23.37 9.71 4.10
CA MET A 1 22.22 8.91 3.62
C MET A 1 21.22 8.80 4.76
N ASP A 2 19.98 9.22 4.53
CA ASP A 2 18.90 9.08 5.52
C ASP A 2 18.45 7.61 5.56
N THR A 3 19.08 6.83 6.44
CA THR A 3 18.92 5.36 6.56
C THR A 3 17.75 4.95 7.45
N PHE A 4 17.16 5.87 8.22
CA PHE A 4 16.07 5.59 9.15
C PHE A 4 14.70 5.84 8.51
N TYR A 5 14.42 5.16 7.41
CA TYR A 5 13.07 5.16 6.86
C TYR A 5 12.16 4.23 7.69
N GLN A 6 11.19 4.82 8.39
CA GLN A 6 10.34 4.13 9.36
C GLN A 6 8.97 3.68 8.80
N GLY A 7 8.81 3.63 7.47
CA GLY A 7 7.54 3.19 6.87
C GLY A 7 6.39 4.18 7.07
N SER A 8 5.20 3.66 7.37
CA SER A 8 4.03 4.48 7.71
C SER A 8 4.04 4.85 9.18
N GLN A 9 4.33 6.11 9.45
CA GLN A 9 4.22 6.68 10.79
C GLN A 9 2.80 6.49 11.37
N PHE A 10 1.76 6.56 10.53
CA PHE A 10 0.38 6.30 10.95
C PHE A 10 0.18 4.88 11.50
N ALA A 11 0.60 3.86 10.76
CA ALA A 11 0.44 2.46 11.18
C ALA A 11 1.28 2.15 12.43
N ARG A 12 2.49 2.72 12.52
CA ARG A 12 3.37 2.55 13.68
C ARG A 12 2.82 3.24 14.92
N ASP A 13 2.37 4.49 14.80
CA ASP A 13 1.88 5.24 15.95
C ASP A 13 0.58 4.62 16.48
N TRP A 14 -0.28 4.09 15.59
CA TRP A 14 -1.41 3.27 16.01
C TRP A 14 -0.93 2.03 16.78
N LEU A 15 0.04 1.28 16.26
CA LEU A 15 0.55 0.08 16.93
C LEU A 15 1.07 0.41 18.33
N LEU A 16 1.89 1.46 18.47
CA LEU A 16 2.43 1.90 19.75
C LEU A 16 1.34 2.30 20.74
N ALA A 17 0.35 3.08 20.29
CA ALA A 17 -0.78 3.49 21.12
C ALA A 17 -1.65 2.30 21.52
N PHE A 18 -1.99 1.44 20.56
CA PHE A 18 -2.87 0.28 20.73
C PHE A 18 -2.28 -0.73 21.71
N THR A 19 -0.97 -0.97 21.65
CA THR A 19 -0.31 -1.96 22.50
C THR A 19 0.32 -1.40 23.75
N ARG A 20 0.22 -0.08 23.97
CA ARG A 20 0.94 0.63 25.05
C ARG A 20 2.44 0.31 25.01
N GLY A 21 3.01 0.28 23.80
CA GLY A 21 4.42 -0.04 23.55
C GLY A 21 4.80 -1.53 23.53
N LYS A 22 3.85 -2.48 23.74
CA LYS A 22 4.14 -3.92 23.69
C LYS A 22 4.00 -4.47 22.28
N LEU A 23 5.00 -5.12 21.69
CA LEU A 23 4.87 -5.62 20.30
C LEU A 23 3.92 -6.83 20.12
N ASN A 24 3.39 -7.42 21.21
CA ASN A 24 2.55 -8.61 21.11
C ASN A 24 1.08 -8.30 20.78
N VAL A 25 0.79 -8.19 19.48
CA VAL A 25 -0.57 -8.02 18.96
C VAL A 25 -1.32 -9.36 18.93
N LYS A 26 -2.50 -9.44 19.55
CA LYS A 26 -3.37 -10.63 19.55
C LYS A 26 -4.46 -10.51 18.47
N PHE A 27 -4.80 -11.64 17.85
CA PHE A 27 -5.83 -11.71 16.80
C PHE A 27 -7.17 -11.14 17.29
N ASP A 28 -7.69 -11.62 18.41
CA ASP A 28 -9.02 -11.20 18.89
C ASP A 28 -9.11 -9.70 19.17
N THR A 29 -8.02 -9.11 19.68
CA THR A 29 -7.94 -7.68 19.96
C THR A 29 -7.97 -6.87 18.67
N VAL A 30 -7.19 -7.26 17.65
CA VAL A 30 -7.19 -6.56 16.35
C VAL A 30 -8.50 -6.76 15.61
N PHE A 31 -9.00 -8.00 15.56
CA PHE A 31 -10.26 -8.33 14.89
C PHE A 31 -11.41 -7.49 15.46
N SER A 32 -11.56 -7.47 16.79
CA SER A 32 -12.61 -6.68 17.44
C SER A 32 -12.43 -5.18 17.20
N ALA A 33 -11.18 -4.69 17.20
CA ALA A 33 -10.88 -3.30 16.88
C ALA A 33 -11.29 -2.95 15.44
N VAL A 34 -10.95 -3.77 14.44
CA VAL A 34 -11.34 -3.55 13.04
C VAL A 34 -12.86 -3.48 12.91
N ILE A 35 -13.59 -4.50 13.40
CA ILE A 35 -15.05 -4.54 13.27
C ILE A 35 -15.70 -3.32 13.91
N ARG A 36 -15.36 -3.01 15.16
CA ARG A 36 -15.94 -1.88 15.90
C ARG A 36 -15.66 -0.57 15.19
N ARG A 37 -14.45 -0.38 14.69
CA ARG A 37 -14.03 0.90 14.13
C ARG A 37 -14.49 1.12 12.70
N LEU A 38 -14.60 0.07 11.88
CA LEU A 38 -15.20 0.19 10.55
C LEU A 38 -16.66 0.64 10.62
N LYS A 39 -17.42 0.16 11.63
CA LYS A 39 -18.79 0.64 11.89
C LYS A 39 -18.85 2.12 12.23
N LEU A 40 -17.87 2.64 12.99
CA LEU A 40 -17.81 4.05 13.34
C LEU A 40 -17.46 4.93 12.13
N VAL A 41 -16.50 4.50 11.31
CA VAL A 41 -16.08 5.28 10.14
C VAL A 41 -17.18 5.33 9.07
N GLY A 42 -17.90 4.23 8.88
CA GLY A 42 -18.98 4.16 7.90
C GLY A 42 -20.33 4.65 8.40
N HIS A 43 -20.40 5.36 9.52
CA HIS A 43 -21.68 5.88 10.04
C HIS A 43 -22.38 6.82 9.04
N ASP A 44 -21.59 7.57 8.27
CA ASP A 44 -22.10 8.50 7.25
C ASP A 44 -22.30 7.82 5.89
N GLU A 45 -21.99 6.53 5.79
CA GLU A 45 -22.14 5.71 4.58
C GLU A 45 -23.44 4.92 4.64
N GLN A 46 -23.85 4.34 3.51
CA GLN A 46 -25.01 3.45 3.50
C GLN A 46 -24.77 2.28 4.46
N GLU A 47 -25.61 2.14 5.49
CA GLU A 47 -25.50 1.09 6.52
C GLU A 47 -25.31 -0.31 5.92
N ARG A 48 -25.96 -0.57 4.78
CA ARG A 48 -25.81 -1.78 3.98
C ARG A 48 -24.36 -2.08 3.60
N THR A 49 -23.61 -1.09 3.09
CA THR A 49 -22.21 -1.26 2.68
C THR A 49 -21.31 -1.64 3.86
N VAL A 50 -21.53 -1.03 5.02
CA VAL A 50 -20.78 -1.34 6.25
C VAL A 50 -21.11 -2.76 6.72
N ASN A 51 -22.38 -3.15 6.71
CA ASN A 51 -22.80 -4.49 7.08
C ASN A 51 -22.25 -5.55 6.11
N ASP A 52 -22.17 -5.25 4.81
CA ASP A 52 -21.55 -6.12 3.81
C ASP A 52 -20.04 -6.31 4.08
N ILE A 53 -19.32 -5.24 4.42
CA ILE A 53 -17.88 -5.32 4.79
C ILE A 53 -17.70 -6.18 6.05
N VAL A 54 -18.54 -5.94 7.06
CA VAL A 54 -18.48 -6.65 8.35
C VAL A 54 -18.82 -8.12 8.19
N SER A 55 -19.81 -8.47 7.35
CA SER A 55 -20.20 -9.85 7.08
C SER A 55 -19.09 -10.65 6.39
N GLU A 56 -18.23 -10.01 5.59
CA GLU A 56 -17.04 -10.67 5.01
C GLU A 56 -15.96 -11.01 6.04
N LEU A 57 -15.86 -10.24 7.13
CA LEU A 57 -14.86 -10.45 8.18
C LEU A 57 -15.25 -11.55 9.17
N TYR A 58 -16.55 -11.71 9.47
CA TYR A 58 -17.03 -12.70 10.45
C TYR A 58 -16.60 -14.14 10.18
N PRO A 59 -16.73 -14.67 8.94
CA PRO A 59 -16.29 -16.04 8.61
C PRO A 59 -14.82 -16.30 8.93
N ILE A 60 -13.96 -15.28 8.91
CA ILE A 60 -12.54 -15.45 9.26
C ILE A 60 -12.39 -15.91 10.71
N LYS A 61 -13.19 -15.39 11.64
CA LYS A 61 -13.14 -15.79 13.06
C LYS A 61 -13.55 -17.25 13.23
N GLU A 62 -14.61 -17.68 12.54
CA GLU A 62 -15.14 -19.04 12.61
C GLU A 62 -14.20 -20.07 11.97
N GLN A 63 -13.80 -19.82 10.72
CA GLN A 63 -12.90 -20.69 9.95
C GLN A 63 -11.49 -20.82 10.52
N THR A 64 -11.11 -19.93 11.44
CA THR A 64 -9.78 -19.91 12.05
C THR A 64 -9.81 -20.26 13.53
N SER A 65 -10.96 -20.60 14.11
CA SER A 65 -11.11 -20.95 15.54
C SER A 65 -10.06 -21.96 16.02
N GLN A 66 -9.81 -23.03 15.26
CA GLN A 66 -8.84 -24.09 15.56
C GLN A 66 -7.42 -23.87 14.98
N LYS A 67 -7.19 -22.79 14.23
CA LYS A 67 -5.93 -22.55 13.53
C LYS A 67 -4.88 -21.89 14.42
N LYS A 68 -3.61 -22.01 14.04
CA LYS A 68 -2.50 -21.31 14.74
C LYS A 68 -2.68 -19.79 14.64
N LYS A 69 -2.25 -19.05 15.68
CA LYS A 69 -2.36 -17.57 15.76
C LYS A 69 -1.90 -16.85 14.48
N LEU A 70 -0.76 -17.28 13.93
CA LEU A 70 -0.20 -16.71 12.70
C LEU A 70 -1.15 -16.87 11.52
N GLU A 71 -1.74 -18.04 11.35
CA GLU A 71 -2.66 -18.34 10.26
C GLU A 71 -3.96 -17.54 10.37
N LYS A 72 -4.48 -17.35 11.60
CA LYS A 72 -5.65 -16.47 11.82
C LYS A 72 -5.37 -15.04 11.36
N MET A 73 -4.24 -14.49 11.79
CA MET A 73 -3.82 -13.13 11.41
C MET A 73 -3.61 -13.00 9.91
N THR A 74 -3.10 -14.05 9.26
CA THR A 74 -2.92 -14.11 7.81
C THR A 74 -4.22 -13.95 7.07
N LYS A 75 -5.23 -14.78 7.40
CA LYS A 75 -6.53 -14.71 6.75
C LYS A 75 -7.19 -13.35 6.95
N LEU A 76 -7.01 -12.74 8.13
CA LEU A 76 -7.54 -11.40 8.40
C LEU A 76 -6.85 -10.33 7.56
N GLN A 77 -5.53 -10.42 7.38
CA GLN A 77 -4.75 -9.54 6.50
C GLN A 77 -5.19 -9.69 5.04
N ASP A 78 -5.32 -10.93 4.54
CA ASP A 78 -5.77 -11.22 3.18
C ASP A 78 -7.17 -10.63 2.93
N CYS A 79 -8.10 -10.81 3.88
CA CYS A 79 -9.45 -10.25 3.81
C CYS A 79 -9.43 -8.70 3.81
N CYS A 80 -8.63 -8.06 4.67
CA CYS A 80 -8.54 -6.60 4.69
C CYS A 80 -7.90 -6.03 3.42
N ALA A 81 -6.91 -6.71 2.85
CA ALA A 81 -6.33 -6.34 1.55
C ALA A 81 -7.37 -6.45 0.43
N LYS A 82 -8.20 -7.50 0.45
CA LYS A 82 -9.32 -7.63 -0.48
C LYS A 82 -10.34 -6.51 -0.31
N LEU A 83 -10.78 -6.24 0.92
CA LEU A 83 -11.70 -5.14 1.22
C LEU A 83 -11.16 -3.78 0.79
N TYR A 84 -9.84 -3.56 0.87
CA TYR A 84 -9.21 -2.33 0.39
C TYR A 84 -9.42 -2.11 -1.12
N THR A 85 -9.52 -3.18 -1.92
CA THR A 85 -9.78 -3.07 -3.38
C THR A 85 -11.26 -2.97 -3.73
N LYS A 86 -12.16 -3.19 -2.77
CA LYS A 86 -13.61 -3.12 -2.99
C LYS A 86 -14.00 -1.70 -3.38
N PRO A 87 -14.86 -1.48 -4.40
CA PRO A 87 -15.35 -0.17 -4.79
C PRO A 87 -16.30 0.39 -3.71
N CYS A 88 -15.72 0.79 -2.59
CA CYS A 88 -16.38 1.31 -1.40
C CYS A 88 -15.52 2.41 -0.78
N PHE A 89 -16.04 3.07 0.25
CA PHE A 89 -15.40 4.20 0.91
C PHE A 89 -14.03 3.87 1.55
N LEU A 90 -13.75 2.60 1.89
CA LEU A 90 -12.60 2.22 2.72
C LEU A 90 -11.26 2.73 2.18
N HIS A 91 -10.97 2.50 0.90
CA HIS A 91 -9.70 2.92 0.31
C HIS A 91 -9.57 4.44 0.27
N SER A 92 -10.66 5.14 -0.03
CA SER A 92 -10.71 6.60 -0.10
C SER A 92 -10.48 7.22 1.27
N VAL A 93 -11.19 6.73 2.29
CA VAL A 93 -11.08 7.23 3.67
C VAL A 93 -9.73 6.88 4.29
N ALA A 94 -9.23 5.66 4.11
CA ALA A 94 -7.90 5.26 4.56
C ALA A 94 -6.80 6.12 3.93
N ASN A 95 -6.81 6.27 2.60
CA ASN A 95 -5.82 7.08 1.91
C ASN A 95 -5.96 8.57 2.22
N GLY A 96 -7.19 9.07 2.43
CA GLY A 96 -7.45 10.43 2.89
C GLY A 96 -6.75 10.70 4.22
N ALA A 97 -7.00 9.86 5.22
CA ALA A 97 -6.38 9.99 6.54
C ALA A 97 -4.85 9.89 6.50
N LEU A 98 -4.30 8.99 5.65
CA LEU A 98 -2.85 8.86 5.47
C LEU A 98 -2.24 10.10 4.78
N ARG A 99 -2.88 10.67 3.75
CA ARG A 99 -2.41 11.87 3.04
C ARG A 99 -2.33 13.07 3.99
N SER A 100 -3.41 13.33 4.73
CA SER A 100 -3.50 14.44 5.68
C SER A 100 -2.80 14.17 7.02
N ASN A 101 -2.33 12.94 7.25
CA ASN A 101 -1.81 12.51 8.55
C ASN A 101 -2.82 12.75 9.69
N ASP A 102 -4.11 12.50 9.42
CA ASP A 102 -5.23 12.78 10.32
C ASP A 102 -5.20 11.87 11.55
N ARG A 103 -4.65 12.38 12.65
CA ARG A 103 -4.51 11.63 13.90
C ARG A 103 -5.84 11.40 14.61
N ALA A 104 -6.89 12.17 14.32
CA ALA A 104 -8.21 11.92 14.88
C ALA A 104 -8.79 10.60 14.37
N LYS A 105 -8.42 10.18 13.15
CA LYS A 105 -8.82 8.90 12.55
C LYS A 105 -7.89 7.74 12.88
N LEU A 106 -6.81 7.97 13.65
CA LEU A 106 -5.82 6.94 13.99
C LEU A 106 -6.45 5.73 14.67
N ASP A 107 -7.32 5.99 15.64
CA ASP A 107 -8.00 4.96 16.41
C ASP A 107 -8.99 4.15 15.58
N ALA A 108 -9.57 4.78 14.55
CA ALA A 108 -10.62 4.22 13.74
C ALA A 108 -10.06 3.42 12.55
N LEU A 109 -9.09 3.98 11.84
CA LEU A 109 -8.51 3.39 10.63
C LEU A 109 -7.21 2.64 10.89
N GLY A 110 -6.54 2.91 12.01
CA GLY A 110 -5.26 2.31 12.38
C GLY A 110 -5.23 0.78 12.32
N PRO A 111 -6.22 0.05 12.90
CA PRO A 111 -6.23 -1.41 12.83
C PRO A 111 -6.30 -1.93 11.39
N PHE A 112 -7.13 -1.30 10.55
CA PHE A 112 -7.29 -1.67 9.14
C PHE A 112 -6.00 -1.37 8.34
N CYS A 113 -5.48 -0.15 8.46
CA CYS A 113 -4.22 0.27 7.84
C CYS A 113 -3.04 -0.63 8.26
N TYR A 114 -2.97 -1.03 9.53
CA TYR A 114 -1.96 -1.98 10.04
C TYR A 114 -2.05 -3.34 9.35
N LEU A 115 -3.25 -3.89 9.16
CA LEU A 115 -3.44 -5.19 8.52
C LEU A 115 -3.04 -5.15 7.04
N VAL A 116 -3.51 -4.15 6.30
CA VAL A 116 -3.12 -3.97 4.89
C VAL A 116 -1.61 -3.71 4.76
N TYR A 117 -1.04 -2.90 5.66
CA TYR A 117 0.39 -2.65 5.69
C TYR A 117 1.23 -3.93 5.87
N ASN A 118 0.82 -4.82 6.78
CA ASN A 118 1.52 -6.08 7.03
C ASN A 118 1.22 -7.18 6.00
N TYR A 119 0.15 -7.04 5.23
CA TYR A 119 -0.10 -7.86 4.04
C TYR A 119 0.95 -7.58 2.96
N ILE A 120 1.29 -6.31 2.74
CA ILE A 120 2.23 -5.92 1.68
C ILE A 120 3.65 -6.44 1.97
N GLY A 121 4.28 -7.09 0.97
CA GLY A 121 5.61 -7.68 1.07
C GLY A 121 5.67 -9.07 1.72
N ARG A 122 4.51 -9.61 2.13
CA ARG A 122 4.41 -10.91 2.78
C ARG A 122 4.54 -12.08 1.80
N HIS A 123 3.82 -12.01 0.68
CA HIS A 123 3.72 -13.11 -0.28
C HIS A 123 4.90 -13.17 -1.26
N ASN A 124 5.63 -12.06 -1.43
CA ASN A 124 6.84 -12.01 -2.27
C ASN A 124 8.01 -12.86 -1.73
N ASN A 125 7.93 -13.32 -0.47
CA ASN A 125 9.04 -13.99 0.23
C ASN A 125 8.83 -15.49 0.50
N GLN A 126 7.67 -16.07 0.17
CA GLN A 126 7.34 -17.43 0.63
C GLN A 126 7.96 -18.57 -0.20
N SER A 127 8.58 -18.31 -1.35
CA SER A 127 9.15 -19.36 -2.22
C SER A 127 10.64 -19.20 -2.55
N ILE A 128 11.33 -18.19 -2.01
CA ILE A 128 12.72 -17.92 -2.38
C ILE A 128 13.65 -18.53 -1.33
N SER A 129 14.26 -19.66 -1.66
CA SER A 129 15.30 -20.28 -0.82
C SER A 129 16.45 -19.30 -0.54
N PHE A 130 17.13 -19.44 0.60
CA PHE A 130 18.30 -18.61 0.94
C PHE A 130 19.34 -18.57 -0.20
N ARG A 131 19.54 -19.71 -0.88
CA ARG A 131 20.41 -19.85 -2.05
C ARG A 131 19.96 -18.99 -3.24
N ARG A 132 18.66 -18.93 -3.54
CA ARG A 132 18.12 -18.00 -4.55
C ARG A 132 18.26 -16.55 -4.12
N ARG A 133 18.05 -16.21 -2.84
CA ARG A 133 18.27 -14.85 -2.32
C ARG A 133 19.72 -14.41 -2.50
N LEU A 134 20.68 -15.30 -2.23
CA LEU A 134 22.11 -15.05 -2.40
C LEU A 134 22.51 -14.92 -3.87
N LEU A 135 22.04 -15.83 -4.73
CA LEU A 135 22.26 -15.76 -6.19
C LEU A 135 21.64 -14.52 -6.81
N GLN A 136 20.47 -14.09 -6.32
CA GLN A 136 19.82 -12.86 -6.76
C GLN A 136 20.59 -11.62 -6.31
N LEU A 137 21.23 -11.59 -5.13
CA LEU A 137 22.14 -10.50 -4.72
C LEU A 137 23.32 -10.35 -5.69
N ILE A 138 23.85 -11.47 -6.19
CA ILE A 138 24.96 -11.50 -7.14
C ILE A 138 24.49 -11.06 -8.54
N ARG A 139 23.24 -11.39 -8.92
CA ARG A 139 22.62 -11.06 -10.21
C ARG A 139 21.77 -9.77 -10.22
N VAL A 140 21.77 -8.96 -9.16
CA VAL A 140 20.98 -7.70 -9.11
C VAL A 140 21.30 -6.79 -10.29
N ARG A 141 22.54 -6.85 -10.81
CA ARG A 141 22.96 -6.08 -11.98
C ARG A 141 22.20 -6.42 -13.26
N ASP A 142 21.62 -7.61 -13.36
CA ASP A 142 21.00 -8.12 -14.60
C ASP A 142 19.46 -8.16 -14.54
N THR A 143 18.85 -7.86 -13.39
CA THR A 143 17.39 -7.87 -13.28
C THR A 143 16.81 -6.57 -13.83
N GLN A 144 16.05 -6.68 -14.92
CA GLN A 144 15.31 -5.53 -15.44
C GLN A 144 14.29 -5.03 -14.39
N PRO A 145 14.15 -3.70 -14.22
CA PRO A 145 13.12 -3.15 -13.36
C PRO A 145 11.72 -3.53 -13.85
N MET A 146 10.78 -3.66 -12.91
CA MET A 146 9.37 -3.72 -13.23
C MET A 146 8.85 -2.32 -13.50
N ILE A 147 8.11 -2.12 -14.58
CA ILE A 147 7.44 -0.86 -14.88
C ILE A 147 5.99 -0.97 -14.43
N LEU A 148 5.56 -0.02 -13.59
CA LEU A 148 4.18 0.13 -13.16
C LEU A 148 3.61 1.45 -13.67
N TYR A 149 2.30 1.53 -13.74
CA TYR A 149 1.57 2.70 -14.19
C TYR A 149 0.52 3.09 -13.17
N ARG A 150 0.35 4.40 -12.98
CA ARG A 150 -0.70 4.95 -12.11
C ARG A 150 -1.22 6.25 -12.70
N GLY A 151 -2.51 6.31 -12.97
CA GLY A 151 -3.20 7.56 -13.19
C GLY A 151 -3.44 8.29 -11.86
N ASP A 152 -3.28 9.61 -11.86
CA ASP A 152 -3.58 10.43 -10.67
C ASP A 152 -4.01 11.85 -11.05
N TYR A 153 -4.44 12.61 -10.03
CA TYR A 153 -4.54 14.06 -10.08
C TYR A 153 -3.44 14.69 -9.20
N VAL A 154 -2.66 15.60 -9.78
CA VAL A 154 -1.59 16.33 -9.08
C VAL A 154 -1.81 17.83 -9.28
N CYS A 155 -1.80 18.63 -8.21
CA CYS A 155 -1.96 20.07 -8.35
C CYS A 155 -0.76 20.71 -9.08
N SER A 156 -0.97 21.89 -9.67
CA SER A 156 0.03 22.62 -10.45
C SER A 156 1.32 22.85 -9.69
N GLU A 157 1.23 23.16 -8.39
CA GLU A 157 2.38 23.43 -7.54
C GLU A 157 3.25 22.18 -7.38
N THR A 158 2.64 21.03 -7.09
CA THR A 158 3.38 19.76 -6.93
C THR A 158 3.97 19.29 -8.27
N LEU A 159 3.27 19.52 -9.37
CA LEU A 159 3.78 19.17 -10.70
C LEU A 159 5.00 20.03 -11.07
N GLU A 160 4.97 21.33 -10.74
CA GLU A 160 6.11 22.22 -10.94
C GLU A 160 7.30 21.82 -10.06
N GLU A 161 7.06 21.42 -8.81
CA GLU A 161 8.09 20.83 -7.95
C GLU A 161 8.70 19.56 -8.58
N TYR A 162 7.90 18.70 -9.22
CA TYR A 162 8.43 17.54 -9.94
C TYR A 162 9.29 17.94 -11.15
N LYS A 163 8.87 18.95 -11.92
CA LYS A 163 9.64 19.46 -13.06
C LYS A 163 11.01 20.00 -12.61
N GLN A 164 11.04 20.76 -11.52
CA GLN A 164 12.29 21.30 -10.96
C GLN A 164 13.18 20.23 -10.31
N ALA A 165 12.58 19.15 -9.80
CA ALA A 165 13.29 18.03 -9.21
C ALA A 165 13.77 16.98 -10.22
N ALA A 166 13.30 17.04 -11.47
CA ALA A 166 13.61 16.05 -12.49
C ALA A 166 15.14 15.92 -12.71
N GLY A 167 15.63 14.69 -12.64
CA GLY A 167 17.06 14.37 -12.83
C GLY A 167 17.95 14.66 -11.61
N ARG A 168 17.40 15.21 -10.52
CA ARG A 168 18.16 15.47 -9.29
C ARG A 168 18.22 14.23 -8.41
N GLU A 169 19.43 13.76 -8.13
CA GLU A 169 19.63 12.58 -7.28
C GLU A 169 19.43 12.86 -5.78
N ASP A 170 19.56 14.12 -5.35
CA ASP A 170 19.45 14.53 -3.94
C ASP A 170 18.00 14.78 -3.47
N LYS A 171 17.05 14.87 -4.41
CA LYS A 171 15.66 15.20 -4.11
C LYS A 171 14.76 13.98 -4.17
N TYR A 172 14.01 13.76 -3.09
CA TYR A 172 13.07 12.64 -2.96
C TYR A 172 11.68 13.13 -2.56
N PHE A 173 10.67 12.42 -3.05
CA PHE A 173 9.28 12.61 -2.68
C PHE A 173 8.75 11.37 -1.96
N ARG A 174 7.57 11.51 -1.34
CA ARG A 174 6.97 10.46 -0.53
C ARG A 174 5.47 10.39 -0.76
N TRP A 175 4.98 9.22 -1.17
CA TRP A 175 3.55 8.92 -1.07
C TRP A 175 3.19 8.50 0.33
N ARG A 176 2.51 9.38 1.07
CA ARG A 176 1.95 9.04 2.39
C ARG A 176 0.89 7.93 2.37
N PRO A 177 -0.06 7.88 1.41
CA PRO A 177 -1.08 6.83 1.36
C PRO A 177 -0.55 5.53 0.74
N PHE A 178 -1.39 4.49 0.76
CA PHE A 178 -1.19 3.33 -0.11
C PHE A 178 -1.29 3.78 -1.58
N VAL A 179 -0.56 3.11 -2.46
CA VAL A 179 -0.52 3.46 -3.89
C VAL A 179 -0.92 2.24 -4.70
N SER A 180 -2.15 2.27 -5.22
CA SER A 180 -2.57 1.30 -6.25
C SER A 180 -1.99 1.72 -7.61
N SER A 181 -1.56 0.73 -8.37
CA SER A 181 -0.90 0.83 -9.67
C SER A 181 -1.16 -0.43 -10.49
N SER A 182 -0.88 -0.38 -11.78
CA SER A 182 -1.13 -1.47 -12.73
C SER A 182 0.13 -1.79 -13.53
N LEU A 183 0.29 -3.05 -13.95
CA LEU A 183 1.26 -3.41 -15.00
C LEU A 183 0.77 -2.99 -16.39
N ASP A 184 -0.55 -2.94 -16.58
CA ASP A 184 -1.19 -2.42 -17.78
C ASP A 184 -1.28 -0.89 -17.74
N ARG A 185 -0.66 -0.24 -18.73
CA ARG A 185 -0.71 1.22 -18.91
C ARG A 185 -2.11 1.72 -19.22
N ASP A 186 -2.89 0.97 -20.00
CA ASP A 186 -4.23 1.37 -20.44
C ASP A 186 -5.23 1.30 -19.30
N VAL A 187 -5.12 0.29 -18.42
CA VAL A 187 -5.87 0.27 -17.16
C VAL A 187 -5.55 1.50 -16.31
N ALA A 188 -4.27 1.81 -16.11
CA ALA A 188 -3.87 2.97 -15.31
C ALA A 188 -4.33 4.32 -15.90
N ARG A 189 -4.42 4.42 -17.24
CA ARG A 189 -4.90 5.62 -17.93
C ARG A 189 -6.34 5.97 -17.60
N ASN A 190 -7.18 4.98 -17.32
CA ASN A 190 -8.59 5.17 -16.96
C ASN A 190 -8.77 5.83 -15.59
N PHE A 191 -7.75 5.78 -14.73
CA PHE A 191 -7.74 6.44 -13.43
C PHE A 191 -6.99 7.79 -13.45
N GLY A 192 -6.40 8.15 -14.59
CA GLY A 192 -5.55 9.32 -14.73
C GLY A 192 -6.34 10.56 -15.10
N HIS A 193 -6.20 11.61 -14.29
CA HIS A 193 -6.71 12.94 -14.61
C HIS A 193 -5.67 13.69 -15.43
N ASN A 194 -4.80 14.46 -14.76
CA ASN A 194 -3.78 15.27 -15.43
C ASN A 194 -2.38 14.65 -15.41
N VAL A 195 -2.18 13.53 -14.71
CA VAL A 195 -0.88 12.84 -14.62
C VAL A 195 -1.02 11.35 -14.88
N LEU A 196 -0.04 10.79 -15.60
CA LEU A 196 0.26 9.36 -15.63
C LEU A 196 1.68 9.14 -15.11
N TYR A 197 1.78 8.47 -13.96
CA TYR A 197 3.07 8.02 -13.43
C TYR A 197 3.55 6.79 -14.20
N ILE A 198 4.84 6.79 -14.54
CA ILE A 198 5.58 5.65 -15.09
C ILE A 198 6.65 5.30 -14.07
N ILE A 199 6.43 4.19 -13.38
CA ILE A 199 7.10 3.86 -12.12
C ILE A 199 8.10 2.74 -12.35
N GLU A 200 9.38 3.03 -12.22
CA GLU A 200 10.43 2.03 -12.20
C GLU A 200 10.55 1.44 -10.78
N LEU A 201 10.27 0.14 -10.64
CA LEU A 201 10.37 -0.61 -9.38
C LEU A 201 11.40 -1.74 -9.48
N GLN A 202 12.46 -1.63 -8.68
CA GLN A 202 13.48 -2.67 -8.52
C GLN A 202 12.91 -3.80 -7.64
N GLN A 203 12.30 -4.81 -8.27
CA GLN A 203 11.49 -5.85 -7.58
C GLN A 203 12.22 -6.49 -6.40
N TYR A 204 13.47 -6.87 -6.60
CA TYR A 204 14.26 -7.57 -5.58
C TYR A 204 14.51 -6.68 -4.36
N LEU A 205 15.00 -5.46 -4.61
CA LEU A 205 15.33 -4.49 -3.58
C LEU A 205 14.10 -3.94 -2.85
N SER A 206 12.93 -4.01 -3.51
CA SER A 206 11.68 -3.44 -3.01
C SER A 206 10.65 -4.51 -2.62
N SER A 207 11.06 -5.78 -2.49
CA SER A 207 10.15 -6.92 -2.29
C SER A 207 9.25 -6.80 -1.04
N ASN A 208 9.65 -5.99 -0.06
CA ASN A 208 8.89 -5.65 1.15
C ASN A 208 8.01 -4.39 1.02
N GLN A 209 8.06 -3.66 -0.11
CA GLN A 209 7.33 -2.40 -0.34
C GLN A 209 6.11 -2.55 -1.24
N PHE A 210 5.92 -3.70 -1.89
CA PHE A 210 4.77 -3.93 -2.77
C PHE A 210 4.19 -5.34 -2.62
N THR A 211 3.02 -5.55 -3.21
CA THR A 211 2.38 -6.86 -3.37
C THR A 211 1.52 -6.86 -4.61
N TYR A 212 1.42 -8.03 -5.25
CA TYR A 212 0.39 -8.30 -6.23
C TYR A 212 -0.95 -8.46 -5.51
N LEU A 213 -2.01 -7.88 -6.06
CA LEU A 213 -3.38 -8.03 -5.58
C LEU A 213 -4.21 -9.00 -6.43
N SER A 214 -3.65 -9.54 -7.51
CA SER A 214 -4.34 -10.35 -8.53
C SER A 214 -5.16 -11.54 -8.00
N ASN A 215 -4.78 -12.13 -6.86
CA ASN A 215 -5.54 -13.25 -6.26
C ASN A 215 -6.54 -12.81 -5.19
N ASN A 216 -6.46 -11.56 -4.73
CA ASN A 216 -7.20 -11.04 -3.58
C ASN A 216 -7.79 -9.65 -3.87
N SER A 217 -8.13 -9.33 -5.13
CA SER A 217 -8.78 -8.07 -5.50
C SER A 217 -10.25 -8.29 -5.86
N TYR A 218 -11.09 -7.31 -5.58
CA TYR A 218 -12.46 -7.22 -6.14
C TYR A 218 -12.45 -6.78 -7.60
N ILE A 219 -11.34 -6.23 -8.07
CA ILE A 219 -11.13 -5.84 -9.45
C ILE A 219 -10.45 -7.02 -10.14
N GLU A 220 -11.05 -7.54 -11.22
CA GLU A 220 -10.52 -8.70 -11.96
C GLU A 220 -9.21 -8.41 -12.73
N SER A 221 -8.62 -7.23 -12.57
CA SER A 221 -7.33 -6.92 -13.15
C SER A 221 -6.24 -7.75 -12.48
N LYS A 222 -5.75 -8.75 -13.20
CA LYS A 222 -4.62 -9.62 -12.78
C LYS A 222 -3.30 -8.87 -12.60
N GLU A 223 -3.30 -7.56 -12.80
CA GLU A 223 -2.12 -6.71 -12.94
C GLU A 223 -2.03 -5.62 -11.87
N GLU A 224 -2.92 -5.63 -10.87
CA GLU A 224 -2.91 -4.64 -9.80
C GLU A 224 -1.76 -4.88 -8.80
N ILE A 225 -0.98 -3.83 -8.58
CA ILE A 225 0.12 -3.76 -7.61
C ILE A 225 -0.19 -2.69 -6.57
N LEU A 226 -0.07 -3.05 -5.29
CA LEU A 226 -0.21 -2.12 -4.18
C LEU A 226 1.14 -1.83 -3.54
N LEU A 227 1.53 -0.56 -3.48
CA LEU A 227 2.72 -0.10 -2.76
C LEU A 227 2.36 0.35 -1.33
N LYS A 228 3.33 0.18 -0.41
CA LYS A 228 3.19 0.60 0.99
C LYS A 228 3.06 2.12 1.13
N PRO A 229 2.34 2.58 2.16
CA PRO A 229 2.39 3.97 2.60
C PRO A 229 3.81 4.37 3.02
N GLY A 230 4.13 5.61 2.70
CA GLY A 230 5.43 6.24 2.84
C GLY A 230 6.41 5.94 1.70
N THR A 231 6.01 5.21 0.65
CA THR A 231 6.92 4.85 -0.45
C THR A 231 7.61 6.11 -1.00
N ARG A 232 8.95 6.06 -1.05
CA ARG A 232 9.79 7.14 -1.55
C ARG A 232 10.10 6.95 -3.03
N PHE A 233 10.20 8.05 -3.75
CA PHE A 233 10.58 8.03 -5.16
C PHE A 233 11.40 9.26 -5.54
N GLN A 234 12.18 9.11 -6.62
CA GLN A 234 12.85 10.20 -7.34
C GLN A 234 12.09 10.46 -8.64
N VAL A 235 12.03 11.73 -9.05
CA VAL A 235 11.53 12.11 -10.37
C VAL A 235 12.71 12.06 -11.35
N ILE A 236 12.60 11.20 -12.35
CA ILE A 236 13.62 11.05 -13.38
C ILE A 236 13.42 12.11 -14.46
N LYS A 237 12.19 12.23 -14.96
CA LYS A 237 11.80 13.25 -15.94
C LYS A 237 10.29 13.48 -15.93
N VAL A 238 9.88 14.63 -16.45
CA VAL A 238 8.48 14.99 -16.68
C VAL A 238 8.33 15.37 -18.15
N GLU A 239 7.36 14.79 -18.85
CA GLU A 239 7.09 15.04 -20.27
C GLU A 239 5.61 15.37 -20.48
N SER A 240 5.30 16.30 -21.36
CA SER A 240 3.92 16.60 -21.72
C SER A 240 3.45 15.70 -22.87
N ASP A 241 2.36 14.95 -22.66
CA ASP A 241 1.68 14.18 -23.71
C ASP A 241 0.60 15.06 -24.33
N CYS A 242 0.94 15.72 -25.44
CA CYS A 242 0.03 16.63 -26.15
C CYS A 242 -1.24 15.93 -26.67
N ARG A 243 -1.18 14.62 -26.96
CA ARG A 243 -2.34 13.87 -27.46
C ARG A 243 -3.36 13.65 -26.36
N LEU A 244 -2.87 13.30 -25.17
CA LEU A 244 -3.72 12.97 -24.03
C LEU A 244 -3.94 14.14 -23.07
N LYS A 245 -3.37 15.32 -23.37
CA LYS A 245 -3.40 16.54 -22.55
C LYS A 245 -3.06 16.28 -21.08
N ARG A 246 -2.02 15.47 -20.84
CA ARG A 246 -1.57 15.07 -19.50
C ARG A 246 -0.05 15.07 -19.43
N GLU A 247 0.47 15.06 -18.21
CA GLU A 247 1.90 14.98 -17.95
C GLU A 247 2.27 13.53 -17.63
N LEU A 248 3.38 13.08 -18.21
CA LEU A 248 4.00 11.80 -17.95
C LEU A 248 5.12 12.02 -16.94
N VAL A 249 4.94 11.48 -15.73
CA VAL A 249 5.90 11.64 -14.65
C VAL A 249 6.64 10.33 -14.47
N TYR A 250 7.88 10.29 -14.95
CA TYR A 250 8.76 9.13 -14.84
C TYR A 250 9.43 9.16 -13.49
N ILE A 251 9.23 8.12 -12.69
CA ILE A 251 9.77 8.03 -11.34
C ILE A 251 10.50 6.72 -11.11
N LYS A 252 11.42 6.75 -10.16
CA LYS A 252 12.09 5.55 -9.66
C LYS A 252 11.79 5.38 -8.19
N ILE A 253 11.27 4.22 -7.81
CA ILE A 253 11.06 3.88 -6.40
C ILE A 253 12.41 3.66 -5.74
N ILE A 254 12.60 4.32 -4.59
CA ILE A 254 13.80 4.15 -3.80
C ILE A 254 13.57 3.00 -2.82
N PRO A 255 14.38 1.92 -2.91
CA PRO A 255 14.28 0.82 -1.99
C PRO A 255 14.39 1.31 -0.56
N SER A 256 13.53 0.77 0.30
CA SER A 256 13.61 0.99 1.74
C SER A 256 13.55 -0.32 2.50
N PHE A 257 14.49 -0.51 3.40
CA PHE A 257 14.49 -1.64 4.32
C PHE A 257 13.49 -1.37 5.43
N VAL A 258 12.21 -1.59 5.13
CA VAL A 258 11.14 -1.52 6.13
C VAL A 258 11.03 -2.87 6.82
N SER A 259 11.29 -2.90 8.13
CA SER A 259 10.91 -4.04 8.96
C SER A 259 9.39 -4.14 9.02
N ASN A 260 8.84 -5.35 8.86
CA ASN A 260 7.43 -5.57 9.18
C ASN A 260 7.20 -5.21 10.65
N LEU A 261 6.08 -4.55 10.94
CA LEU A 261 5.69 -4.18 12.29
C LEU A 261 5.21 -5.43 13.03
N ARG A 262 6.17 -6.20 13.56
CA ARG A 262 5.96 -7.43 14.33
C ARG A 262 5.98 -7.18 15.82
#